data_AF-A0AA38TQU4-F1
#
_entry.id   AF-A0AA38TQU4-F1
#
_cell.length_a   1.000
_cell.length_b   1.000
_cell.length_c   1.000
_cell.angle_alpha   90.00
_cell.angle_beta   90.00
_cell.angle_gamma   90.00
#
_symmetry.space_group_name_H-M   'P 1'
#
loop_
_entity.id
_entity.type
_entity.pdbx_description
1 polymer ?
#
loop_
_entity_poly.entity_id
_entity_poly.type
_entity_poly.pdbx_seq_one_letter_code
_entity_poly.pdbx_strand_id
1 'polypeptide(L)'
;MLQLAEMTGAKILGAVAGAVVIGFACDHIFADKKIFGGTTPSTVSNKQWWEETDKKFQAWPRTAGPPVVMNPISRQNFIVKSRAES
;
A
#
# COMPACT_ATOMS: atom_id res chain seq x y z
N MET A 1 -21.17 -1.94 -47.70
CA MET A 1 -19.94 -2.73 -47.92
C MET A 1 -18.86 -2.08 -47.07
N LEU A 2 -18.25 -2.86 -46.18
CA LEU A 2 -17.38 -2.48 -45.08
C LEU A 2 -16.31 -1.42 -45.40
N GLN A 3 -16.42 -0.26 -44.75
CA GLN A 3 -15.29 0.61 -44.42
C GLN A 3 -15.21 0.71 -42.89
N LEU A 4 -15.05 -0.42 -42.21
CA LEU A 4 -14.55 -0.43 -40.83
C LEU A 4 -13.06 -0.09 -40.94
N ALA A 5 -12.78 1.20 -40.90
CA ALA A 5 -11.47 1.81 -41.11
C ALA A 5 -10.39 1.09 -40.31
N GLU A 6 -9.23 0.86 -40.94
CA GLU A 6 -8.02 0.43 -40.24
C GLU A 6 -7.73 1.37 -39.07
N MET A 7 -7.89 0.88 -37.85
CA MET A 7 -7.35 1.52 -36.65
C MET A 7 -5.85 1.26 -36.67
N THR A 8 -5.08 2.20 -37.22
CA THR A 8 -3.62 2.14 -37.16
C THR A 8 -3.18 2.01 -35.69
N GLY A 9 -2.27 1.06 -35.39
CA GLY A 9 -1.84 0.77 -34.02
C GLY A 9 -1.37 2.00 -33.24
N ALA A 10 -0.82 3.00 -33.92
CA ALA A 10 -0.47 4.30 -33.36
C ALA A 10 -1.67 5.07 -32.74
N LYS A 11 -2.85 5.00 -33.35
CA LYS A 11 -4.07 5.63 -32.82
C LYS A 11 -4.57 4.90 -31.57
N ILE A 12 -4.49 3.57 -31.56
CA ILE A 12 -4.85 2.75 -30.39
C ILE A 12 -3.89 3.07 -29.24
N LEU A 13 -2.58 3.05 -29.49
CA LEU A 13 -1.57 3.38 -28.49
C LEU A 13 -1.71 4.81 -27.97
N GLY A 14 -1.98 5.78 -28.85
CA GLY A 14 -2.24 7.16 -28.47
C GLY A 14 -3.50 7.31 -27.61
N ALA A 15 -4.58 6.62 -27.97
CA ALA A 15 -5.82 6.63 -27.19
C ALA A 15 -5.63 5.98 -25.80
N VAL A 16 -4.90 4.86 -25.72
CA VAL A 16 -4.59 4.19 -24.45
C VAL A 16 -3.72 5.09 -23.57
N ALA A 17 -2.64 5.67 -24.11
CA ALA A 17 -1.78 6.59 -23.38
C ALA A 17 -2.57 7.82 -22.88
N GLY A 18 -3.43 8.39 -23.73
CA GLY A 18 -4.32 9.49 -23.34
C GLY A 18 -5.27 9.11 -22.21
N ALA A 19 -5.89 7.93 -22.27
CA ALA A 19 -6.79 7.44 -21.22
C ALA A 19 -6.06 7.24 -19.88
N VAL A 20 -4.83 6.73 -19.88
CA VAL A 20 -4.01 6.58 -18.66
C VAL A 20 -3.72 7.94 -18.04
N VAL A 21 -3.34 8.94 -18.84
CA VAL A 21 -3.04 10.29 -18.34
C VAL A 21 -4.29 10.95 -17.76
N ILE A 22 -5.42 10.87 -18.47
CA ILE A 22 -6.69 11.44 -17.98
C ILE A 22 -7.13 10.72 -16.70
N GLY A 23 -7.05 9.39 -16.66
CA GLY A 23 -7.39 8.60 -15.47
C GLY A 23 -6.55 8.97 -14.25
N PHE A 24 -5.22 9.08 -14.43
CA PHE A 24 -4.32 9.52 -13.38
C PHE A 24 -4.62 10.94 -12.89
N ALA A 25 -4.90 11.87 -13.81
CA ALA A 25 -5.23 13.24 -13.44
C ALA A 25 -6.55 13.30 -12.64
N CYS A 26 -7.57 12.56 -13.06
CA CYS A 26 -8.83 12.45 -12.32
C CYS A 26 -8.61 11.86 -10.93
N ASP A 27 -7.87 10.74 -10.82
CA ASP A 27 -7.56 10.12 -9.54
C ASP A 27 -6.83 11.08 -8.59
N HIS A 28 -5.78 11.76 -9.06
CA HIS A 28 -5.03 12.71 -8.25
C HIS A 28 -5.88 13.90 -7.77
N ILE A 29 -6.75 14.45 -8.64
CA ILE A 29 -7.63 15.56 -8.25
C ILE A 29 -8.70 15.09 -7.25
N PHE A 30 -9.26 13.91 -7.44
CA PHE A 30 -10.37 13.43 -6.61
C PHE A 30 -9.87 12.83 -5.28
N ALA A 31 -8.86 11.96 -5.29
CA ALA A 31 -8.40 11.22 -4.12
C ALA A 31 -7.34 11.97 -3.29
N ASP A 32 -6.34 12.57 -3.94
CA ASP A 32 -5.26 13.26 -3.22
C ASP A 32 -5.69 14.66 -2.82
N LYS A 33 -6.21 15.45 -3.77
CA LYS A 33 -6.67 16.82 -3.52
C LYS A 33 -8.07 16.91 -2.90
N LYS A 34 -8.83 15.80 -2.87
CA LYS A 34 -10.11 15.67 -2.16
C LYS A 34 -11.08 16.81 -2.47
N ILE A 35 -11.27 17.11 -3.76
CA ILE A 35 -12.17 18.21 -4.19
C ILE A 35 -13.63 18.01 -3.75
N PHE A 36 -14.03 16.76 -3.48
CA PHE A 36 -15.34 16.40 -2.97
C PHE A 36 -15.39 16.35 -1.43
N GLY A 37 -14.32 16.77 -0.76
CA GLY A 37 -14.17 16.72 0.69
C GLY A 37 -13.61 15.40 1.21
N GLY A 38 -13.43 15.33 2.53
CA GLY A 38 -12.82 14.20 3.22
C GLY A 38 -11.44 14.54 3.79
N THR A 39 -10.98 13.74 4.74
CA THR A 39 -9.67 13.87 5.38
C THR A 39 -8.87 12.58 5.24
N THR A 40 -7.55 12.70 5.12
CA THR A 40 -6.68 11.53 5.19
C THR A 40 -6.59 11.07 6.65
N PRO A 41 -6.76 9.77 6.96
CA PRO A 41 -6.62 9.27 8.32
C PRO A 41 -5.20 9.52 8.84
N SER A 42 -5.10 9.92 10.11
CA SER A 42 -3.82 10.24 10.77
C SER A 42 -2.86 9.06 10.76
N THR A 43 -3.37 7.83 10.77
CA THR A 43 -2.58 6.59 10.71
C THR A 43 -1.83 6.40 9.39
N VAL A 44 -2.26 7.06 8.31
CA VAL A 44 -1.61 7.02 6.99
C VAL A 44 -0.80 8.29 6.74
N SER A 45 -1.30 9.46 7.17
CA SER A 45 -0.59 10.73 6.97
C SER A 45 0.58 10.92 7.95
N ASN A 46 0.52 10.31 9.13
CA ASN A 46 1.59 10.39 10.12
C ASN A 46 2.65 9.31 9.86
N LYS A 47 3.84 9.72 9.42
CA LYS A 47 4.99 8.83 9.22
C LYS A 47 5.40 8.10 10.51
N GLN A 48 5.26 8.76 11.66
CA GLN A 48 5.56 8.16 12.97
C GLN A 48 4.65 6.96 13.26
N TRP A 49 3.41 6.97 12.77
CA TRP A 49 2.49 5.85 12.99
C TRP A 49 3.01 4.56 12.35
N TRP A 50 3.63 4.65 11.17
CA TRP A 50 4.26 3.50 10.51
C TRP A 50 5.45 2.97 11.31
N GLU A 51 6.29 3.86 11.84
CA GLU A 51 7.45 3.48 12.67
C GLU A 51 7.03 2.84 14.00
N GLU A 52 6.01 3.39 14.66
CA GLU A 52 5.47 2.84 15.89
C GLU A 52 4.78 1.50 15.66
N THR A 53 4.03 1.37 14.57
CA THR A 53 3.41 0.11 14.17
C THR A 53 4.46 -0.96 13.92
N ASP A 54 5.56 -0.63 13.25
CA ASP A 54 6.66 -1.57 13.00
C ASP A 54 7.37 -2.00 14.29
N LYS A 55 7.61 -1.06 15.22
CA LYS A 55 8.13 -1.37 16.56
C LYS A 55 7.17 -2.28 17.33
N LYS A 56 5.85 -2.04 17.26
CA LYS A 56 4.84 -2.87 17.92
C LYS A 56 4.73 -4.25 17.30
N PHE A 57 5.03 -4.45 16.02
CA PHE A 57 5.09 -5.79 15.43
C PHE A 57 6.21 -6.66 16.02
N GLN A 58 7.28 -6.04 16.56
CA GLN A 58 8.32 -6.79 17.27
C GLN A 58 7.87 -7.21 18.68
N ALA A 59 7.04 -6.42 19.35
CA ALA A 59 6.55 -6.68 20.70
C ALA A 59 5.08 -6.26 20.87
N TRP A 60 4.19 -7.07 20.30
CA TRP A 60 2.76 -6.84 20.28
C TRP A 60 2.17 -7.05 21.67
N PRO A 61 1.44 -6.05 22.22
CA PRO A 61 0.87 -6.16 23.55
C PRO A 61 -0.24 -7.22 23.59
N ARG A 62 -0.28 -7.99 24.68
CA ARG A 62 -1.34 -8.98 24.97
C ARG A 62 -2.01 -8.62 26.29
N THR A 63 -3.31 -8.88 26.40
CA THR A 63 -4.10 -8.60 27.62
C THR A 63 -3.67 -9.45 28.82
N ALA A 64 -3.23 -10.69 28.58
CA ALA A 64 -2.67 -11.55 29.62
C ALA A 64 -1.41 -12.26 29.09
N GLY A 65 -0.24 -11.83 29.59
CA GLY A 65 1.07 -12.44 29.31
C GLY A 65 2.09 -11.52 28.63
N PRO A 66 3.33 -11.99 28.43
CA PRO A 66 4.40 -11.21 27.82
C PRO A 66 4.07 -10.84 26.35
N PRO A 67 4.58 -9.72 25.83
CA PRO A 67 4.39 -9.33 24.42
C PRO A 67 4.77 -10.44 23.43
N VAL A 68 4.07 -10.55 22.29
CA VAL A 68 4.43 -11.49 21.20
C VAL A 68 5.14 -10.75 20.09
N VAL A 69 5.99 -11.46 19.38
CA VAL A 69 6.35 -11.04 18.04
C VAL A 69 5.21 -11.38 17.05
N MET A 70 4.90 -10.46 16.14
CA MET A 70 3.90 -10.65 15.09
C MET A 70 4.55 -11.09 13.77
N ASN A 71 3.86 -11.96 13.02
CA ASN A 71 4.31 -12.52 11.73
C ASN A 71 5.73 -13.15 11.73
N PRO A 72 6.04 -14.07 12.66
CA PRO A 72 7.41 -14.56 12.87
C PRO A 72 8.06 -15.24 11.66
N ILE A 73 7.27 -15.88 10.79
CA ILE A 73 7.80 -16.61 9.62
C ILE A 73 8.11 -15.63 8.48
N SER A 74 7.15 -14.78 8.12
CA SER A 74 7.30 -13.82 7.02
C SER A 74 8.29 -12.70 7.35
N ARG A 75 8.35 -12.27 8.62
CA ARG A 75 9.26 -11.21 9.08
C ARG A 75 10.57 -11.74 9.67
N GLN A 76 10.71 -13.06 9.83
CA GLN A 76 11.90 -13.71 10.39
C GLN A 76 12.36 -13.11 11.73
N ASN A 77 11.44 -12.63 12.55
CA ASN A 77 11.73 -11.91 13.80
C ASN A 77 11.48 -12.75 15.07
N PHE A 78 11.49 -14.08 14.94
CA PHE A 78 11.24 -15.00 16.05
C PHE A 78 12.34 -14.95 17.11
N ILE A 79 11.94 -15.11 18.37
CA ILE A 79 12.86 -15.16 19.51
C ILE A 79 13.54 -16.53 19.54
N VAL A 80 14.85 -16.58 19.29
CA VAL A 80 15.65 -17.79 19.48
C VAL A 80 15.94 -17.96 20.97
N LYS A 81 15.47 -19.07 21.55
CA LYS A 81 15.83 -19.43 22.93
C LYS A 81 17.27 -19.90 22.94
N SER A 82 18.11 -19.36 23.83
CA SER A 82 19.44 -19.91 24.07
C SER A 82 19.29 -21.33 24.65
N ARG A 83 19.88 -22.32 23.97
CA ARG A 83 20.05 -23.65 24.53
C ARG A 83 21.27 -23.55 25.46
N ALA A 84 21.10 -23.91 26.74
CA ALA A 84 22.26 -24.17 27.58
C ALA A 84 23.00 -25.37 26.96
N GLU A 85 24.18 -25.14 26.39
CA GLU A 85 25.09 -26.23 26.06
C GLU A 85 25.48 -26.88 27.40
N SER A 86 25.14 -28.17 27.55
CA SER A 86 25.57 -29.00 28.68
C SER A 86 26.90 -29.66 28.36
#